data_AF-A0A433Y3Z5-F1
#
_entry.id   AF-A0A433Y3Z5-F1
#
_cell.length_a   1.000
_cell.length_b   1.000
_cell.length_c   1.000
_cell.angle_alpha   90.00
_cell.angle_beta   90.00
_cell.angle_gamma   90.00
#
_symmetry.space_group_name_H-M   'P 1'
#
loop_
_entity.id
_entity.type
_entity.pdbx_description
1 polymer ?
#
loop_
_entity_poly.entity_id
_entity_poly.type
_entity_poly.pdbx_seq_one_letter_code
_entity_poly.pdbx_strand_id
1 'polypeptide(L)'
;MKKNKIIIRSLLSMLLVGLLLLISYEMIHIYGASNQYKFELPKYGSNINAGIDKSQVRKIKFRELIQLDGWAYINNYNADEQRKYIVLYSESNQYIFGTNKVIRNDLPAALNNTDDHLESAGFSSLIDMTNVKSGSYRIGYFIENKNQRELTLSNIIVNKIDNEITFKESMNKQQSTKIEKANENIKASIEEISNENGVIKIKGWGYLEGISSQGNEISIVLKGNNETLIYDTQSQIRHDVTKYFGGKVDLDHSGFVFKISRDDIKKGNYQIGIYIKNGQSRGLYWSKESIGE
;
A
#
# COMPACT_ATOMS: atom_id res chain seq x y z
N MET A 1 18.89 66.39 15.66
CA MET A 1 19.57 65.06 15.77
C MET A 1 18.76 63.97 16.49
N LYS A 2 18.11 64.20 17.64
CA LYS A 2 17.35 63.16 18.38
C LYS A 2 16.19 62.53 17.59
N LYS A 3 15.41 63.33 16.85
CA LYS A 3 14.25 62.88 16.06
C LYS A 3 14.65 61.85 14.98
N ASN A 4 15.75 62.08 14.28
CA ASN A 4 16.26 61.15 13.26
C ASN A 4 16.69 59.81 13.85
N LYS A 5 17.27 59.81 15.07
CA LYS A 5 17.64 58.56 15.77
C LYS A 5 16.41 57.71 16.14
N ILE A 6 15.28 58.33 16.49
CA ILE A 6 14.04 57.62 16.82
C ILE A 6 13.45 56.99 15.56
N ILE A 7 13.41 57.72 14.45
CA ILE A 7 12.89 57.21 13.16
C ILE A 7 13.74 56.04 12.65
N ILE A 8 15.07 56.15 12.70
CA ILE A 8 15.98 55.06 12.29
C ILE A 8 15.77 53.80 13.15
N ARG A 9 15.64 53.95 14.47
CA ARG A 9 15.36 52.82 15.37
C ARG A 9 14.02 52.16 15.05
N SER A 10 12.98 52.95 14.78
CA SER A 10 11.66 52.43 14.41
C SER A 10 11.70 51.64 13.11
N LEU A 11 12.37 52.17 12.07
CA LEU A 11 12.57 51.50 10.79
C LEU A 11 13.35 50.19 10.96
N LEU A 12 14.42 50.20 11.75
CA LEU A 12 15.21 49.00 12.02
C LEU A 12 14.39 47.93 12.75
N SER A 13 13.57 48.32 13.73
CA SER A 13 12.66 47.40 14.42
C SER A 13 11.60 46.82 13.49
N MET A 14 10.98 47.63 12.62
CA MET A 14 10.03 47.12 11.62
C MET A 14 10.68 46.14 10.66
N LEU A 15 11.89 46.43 10.19
CA LEU A 15 12.65 45.54 9.32
C LEU A 15 13.01 44.23 10.01
N LEU A 16 13.42 44.28 11.28
CA LEU A 16 13.70 43.09 12.08
C LEU A 16 12.45 42.23 12.29
N VAL A 17 11.30 42.83 12.60
CA VAL A 17 10.02 42.12 12.72
C VAL A 17 9.62 41.50 11.39
N GLY A 18 9.74 42.23 10.28
CA GLY A 18 9.47 41.70 8.94
C GLY A 18 10.35 40.50 8.59
N LEU A 19 11.65 40.59 8.91
CA LEU A 19 12.60 39.49 8.72
C LEU A 19 12.26 38.28 9.59
N LEU A 20 11.91 38.49 10.86
CA LEU A 20 11.48 37.41 11.77
C LEU A 20 10.20 36.73 11.29
N LEU A 21 9.24 37.50 10.77
CA LEU A 21 8.02 36.94 10.18
C LEU A 21 8.35 36.10 8.94
N LEU A 22 9.22 36.59 8.06
CA LEU A 22 9.65 35.85 6.86
C LEU A 22 10.38 34.54 7.23
N ILE A 23 11.30 34.60 8.20
CA ILE A 23 11.98 33.41 8.72
C ILE A 23 10.96 32.45 9.35
N SER A 24 10.02 32.95 10.17
CA SER A 24 9.00 32.09 10.76
C SER A 24 8.11 31.42 9.71
N TYR A 25 7.76 32.13 8.64
CA TYR A 25 6.98 31.58 7.52
C TYR A 25 7.75 30.47 6.81
N GLU A 26 9.00 30.73 6.45
CA GLU A 26 9.90 29.73 5.84
C GLU A 26 10.19 28.53 6.75
N MET A 27 10.15 28.72 8.07
CA MET A 27 10.28 27.63 9.05
C MET A 27 9.00 26.81 9.15
N ILE A 28 7.82 27.39 8.89
CA ILE A 28 6.53 26.71 9.04
C ILE A 28 6.11 26.01 7.74
N HIS A 29 6.37 26.62 6.58
CA HIS A 29 5.95 26.13 5.28
C HIS A 29 7.02 25.27 4.59
N ILE A 30 6.58 24.11 4.11
CA ILE A 30 7.33 23.27 3.19
C ILE A 30 6.58 23.27 1.87
N TYR A 31 7.16 23.92 0.86
CA TYR A 31 6.58 23.95 -0.47
C TYR A 31 6.45 22.52 -1.03
N GLY A 32 5.25 22.21 -1.52
CA GLY A 32 4.93 20.90 -2.09
C GLY A 32 4.54 19.83 -1.07
N ALA A 33 4.56 20.13 0.24
CA ALA A 33 4.03 19.20 1.24
C ALA A 33 2.51 19.02 1.07
N SER A 34 2.06 17.78 1.23
CA SER A 34 0.66 17.39 1.12
C SER A 34 -0.16 17.98 2.26
N ASN A 35 -1.30 18.57 1.92
CA ASN A 35 -2.27 19.05 2.90
C ASN A 35 -2.85 17.88 3.68
N GLN A 36 -2.99 18.04 5.00
CA GLN A 36 -3.68 17.10 5.86
C GLN A 36 -5.18 17.42 5.91
N TYR A 37 -6.01 16.38 5.83
CA TYR A 37 -7.47 16.45 5.86
C TYR A 37 -8.04 15.72 7.08
N LYS A 38 -9.29 16.02 7.40
CA LYS A 38 -10.09 15.31 8.40
C LYS A 38 -11.37 14.81 7.73
N PHE A 39 -11.45 13.50 7.52
CA PHE A 39 -12.64 12.83 7.02
C PHE A 39 -13.00 11.65 7.92
N GLU A 40 -14.26 11.27 7.94
CA GLU A 40 -14.65 9.94 8.39
C GLU A 40 -14.29 8.93 7.30
N LEU A 41 -13.47 7.94 7.65
CA LEU A 41 -13.05 6.89 6.73
C LEU A 41 -14.16 5.83 6.56
N PRO A 42 -14.42 5.36 5.33
CA PRO A 42 -15.33 4.24 5.11
C PRO A 42 -14.75 2.93 5.66
N LYS A 43 -15.58 1.88 5.71
CA LYS A 43 -15.09 0.52 5.96
C LYS A 43 -14.17 0.06 4.83
N TYR A 44 -13.28 -0.88 5.13
CA TYR A 44 -12.38 -1.45 4.14
C TYR A 44 -13.16 -2.10 3.00
N GLY A 45 -12.75 -1.79 1.77
CA GLY A 45 -13.28 -2.35 0.53
C GLY A 45 -12.17 -2.86 -0.37
N SER A 46 -12.48 -3.84 -1.21
CA SER A 46 -11.55 -4.45 -2.17
C SER A 46 -11.64 -3.84 -3.57
N ASN A 47 -12.37 -2.73 -3.74
CA ASN A 47 -12.63 -2.14 -5.06
C ASN A 47 -11.51 -1.23 -5.57
N ILE A 48 -10.50 -0.95 -4.73
CA ILE A 48 -9.33 -0.14 -5.10
C ILE A 48 -8.21 -1.05 -5.58
N ASN A 49 -7.70 -0.78 -6.77
CA ASN A 49 -6.40 -1.26 -7.22
C ASN A 49 -5.37 -0.18 -6.92
N ALA A 50 -4.25 -0.55 -6.32
CA ALA A 50 -3.21 0.39 -5.99
C ALA A 50 -1.83 -0.27 -5.91
N GLY A 51 -0.80 0.55 -6.11
CA GLY A 51 0.59 0.20 -5.92
C GLY A 51 1.38 1.41 -5.43
N ILE A 52 2.38 1.16 -4.59
CA ILE A 52 3.43 2.13 -4.26
C ILE A 52 4.70 1.70 -5.02
N ASP A 53 5.11 2.54 -5.95
CA ASP A 53 6.33 2.32 -6.74
C ASP A 53 7.56 2.83 -5.99
N LYS A 54 7.36 3.87 -5.15
CA LYS A 54 8.43 4.49 -4.39
C LYS A 54 7.96 4.93 -3.01
N SER A 55 8.70 4.51 -2.00
CA SER A 55 8.57 5.01 -0.62
C SER A 55 9.94 5.36 -0.06
N GLN A 56 10.11 6.59 0.41
CA GLN A 56 11.39 7.05 0.96
C GLN A 56 11.21 8.19 1.95
N VAL A 57 12.15 8.32 2.88
CA VAL A 57 12.27 9.50 3.74
C VAL A 57 13.09 10.56 3.01
N ARG A 58 12.61 11.80 3.01
CA ARG A 58 13.33 12.97 2.52
C ARG A 58 13.52 13.98 3.63
N LYS A 59 14.74 14.46 3.78
CA LYS A 59 15.04 15.60 4.62
C LYS A 59 14.96 16.87 3.79
N ILE A 60 14.01 17.75 4.12
CA ILE A 60 13.89 19.08 3.51
C ILE A 60 14.02 20.11 4.63
N LYS A 61 15.04 20.96 4.52
CA LYS A 61 15.47 21.84 5.62
C LYS A 61 15.78 21.00 6.88
N PHE A 62 15.09 21.25 7.99
CA PHE A 62 15.25 20.55 9.27
C PHE A 62 14.15 19.52 9.54
N ARG A 63 13.30 19.21 8.56
CA ARG A 63 12.16 18.30 8.71
C ARG A 63 12.37 17.03 7.89
N GLU A 64 11.86 15.93 8.43
CA GLU A 64 11.77 14.65 7.72
C GLU A 64 10.36 14.47 7.20
N LEU A 65 10.28 14.25 5.89
CA LEU A 65 9.06 14.02 5.16
C LEU A 65 9.09 12.63 4.56
N ILE A 66 7.91 12.09 4.31
CA ILE A 66 7.74 10.87 3.55
C ILE A 66 7.36 11.24 2.12
N GLN A 67 8.10 10.75 1.14
CA GLN A 67 7.66 10.77 -0.26
C GLN A 67 7.08 9.42 -0.64
N LEU A 68 5.88 9.44 -1.19
CA LEU A 68 5.18 8.29 -1.75
C LEU A 68 4.78 8.59 -3.18
N ASP A 69 5.27 7.78 -4.11
CA ASP A 69 4.85 7.81 -5.50
C ASP A 69 4.24 6.45 -5.86
N GLY A 70 3.15 6.47 -6.60
CA GLY A 70 2.42 5.26 -6.92
C GLY A 70 1.23 5.51 -7.83
N TRP A 71 0.28 4.59 -7.78
CA TRP A 71 -0.97 4.66 -8.52
C TRP A 71 -2.10 4.05 -7.69
N ALA A 72 -3.31 4.58 -7.83
CA ALA A 72 -4.49 4.02 -7.17
C ALA A 72 -5.76 4.43 -7.93
N TYR A 73 -6.71 3.51 -8.11
CA TYR A 73 -8.01 3.78 -8.72
C TYR A 73 -9.07 2.77 -8.26
N ILE A 74 -10.33 3.18 -8.28
CA ILE A 74 -11.49 2.30 -8.12
C ILE A 74 -11.84 1.68 -9.48
N ASN A 75 -12.04 0.36 -9.53
CA ASN A 75 -12.44 -0.38 -10.73
C ASN A 75 -13.72 0.16 -11.37
N ASN A 76 -13.79 0.14 -12.71
CA ASN A 76 -14.95 0.56 -13.52
C ASN A 76 -15.32 2.05 -13.39
N TYR A 77 -14.35 2.88 -13.02
CA TYR A 77 -14.52 4.33 -12.95
C TYR A 77 -13.35 5.04 -13.60
N ASN A 78 -13.65 6.10 -14.35
CA ASN A 78 -12.65 7.00 -14.92
C ASN A 78 -11.69 7.52 -13.84
N ALA A 79 -10.40 7.15 -13.91
CA ALA A 79 -9.39 7.50 -12.91
C ALA A 79 -9.07 9.01 -12.85
N ASP A 80 -9.41 9.78 -13.88
CA ASP A 80 -9.28 11.24 -13.90
C ASP A 80 -10.29 11.94 -12.97
N GLU A 81 -11.48 11.35 -12.80
CA GLU A 81 -12.53 11.91 -11.94
C GLU A 81 -12.31 11.59 -10.45
N GLN A 82 -11.30 10.78 -10.12
CA GLN A 82 -11.07 10.25 -8.78
C GLN A 82 -10.10 11.11 -7.97
N ARG A 83 -10.52 11.51 -6.77
CA ARG A 83 -9.65 12.17 -5.80
C ARG A 83 -8.99 11.15 -4.90
N LYS A 84 -7.66 11.19 -4.82
CA LYS A 84 -6.85 10.20 -4.09
C LYS A 84 -6.18 10.83 -2.90
N TYR A 85 -6.17 10.08 -1.81
CA TYR A 85 -5.55 10.45 -0.56
C TYR A 85 -4.70 9.30 -0.04
N ILE A 86 -3.63 9.64 0.66
CA ILE A 86 -2.87 8.71 1.47
C ILE A 86 -3.36 8.75 2.90
N VAL A 87 -3.58 7.58 3.48
CA VAL A 87 -3.95 7.43 4.88
C VAL A 87 -2.77 6.82 5.64
N LEU A 88 -2.34 7.44 6.74
CA LEU A 88 -1.54 6.76 7.76
C LEU A 88 -2.49 6.21 8.80
N TYR A 89 -2.70 4.90 8.75
CA TYR A 89 -3.72 4.21 9.52
C TYR A 89 -3.13 3.46 10.71
N SER A 90 -3.68 3.70 11.90
CA SER A 90 -3.56 2.85 13.08
C SER A 90 -4.92 2.77 13.78
N GLU A 91 -5.12 1.81 14.68
CA GLU A 91 -6.37 1.69 15.44
C GLU A 91 -6.67 2.92 16.31
N SER A 92 -5.64 3.62 16.77
CA SER A 92 -5.76 4.76 17.69
C SER A 92 -5.66 6.12 17.00
N ASN A 93 -4.99 6.21 15.86
CA ASN A 93 -4.73 7.47 15.16
C ASN A 93 -4.78 7.27 13.64
N GLN A 94 -5.46 8.17 12.94
CA GLN A 94 -5.61 8.16 11.50
C GLN A 94 -5.30 9.55 10.95
N TYR A 95 -4.45 9.61 9.92
CA TYR A 95 -4.07 10.86 9.27
C TYR A 95 -4.28 10.74 7.78
N ILE A 96 -4.92 11.74 7.15
CA ILE A 96 -5.26 11.70 5.73
C ILE A 96 -4.54 12.85 5.04
N PHE A 97 -3.86 12.55 3.94
CA PHE A 97 -3.06 13.49 3.18
C PHE A 97 -3.48 13.52 1.72
N GLY A 98 -3.57 14.72 1.16
CA GLY A 98 -3.82 14.90 -0.27
C GLY A 98 -2.67 14.36 -1.12
N THR A 99 -2.99 14.08 -2.38
CA THR A 99 -2.00 13.70 -3.38
C THR A 99 -2.02 14.67 -4.56
N ASN A 100 -0.89 14.78 -5.24
CA ASN A 100 -0.79 15.44 -6.53
C ASN A 100 -0.98 14.39 -7.63
N LYS A 101 -1.76 14.73 -8.66
CA LYS A 101 -1.97 13.85 -9.81
C LYS A 101 -0.66 13.68 -10.59
N VAL A 102 -0.36 12.45 -10.99
CA VAL A 102 0.78 12.11 -11.87
C VAL A 102 0.25 11.30 -13.05
N ILE A 103 0.61 11.70 -14.26
CA ILE A 103 0.26 10.94 -15.47
C ILE A 103 1.24 9.79 -15.67
N ARG A 104 0.70 8.59 -15.89
CA ARG A 104 1.41 7.33 -16.01
C ARG A 104 0.96 6.56 -17.26
N ASN A 105 1.49 6.98 -18.41
CA ASN A 105 1.13 6.41 -19.71
C ASN A 105 1.46 4.91 -19.84
N ASP A 106 2.28 4.36 -18.95
CA ASP A 106 2.64 2.95 -18.86
C ASP A 106 1.54 2.09 -18.20
N LEU A 107 0.68 2.66 -17.36
CA LEU A 107 -0.32 1.90 -16.59
C LEU A 107 -1.35 1.15 -17.45
N PRO A 108 -1.96 1.77 -18.48
CA PRO A 108 -2.96 1.05 -19.29
C PRO A 108 -2.40 -0.23 -19.91
N ALA A 109 -1.17 -0.16 -20.42
CA ALA A 109 -0.49 -1.31 -21.01
C ALA A 109 -0.09 -2.33 -19.94
N ALA A 110 0.49 -1.88 -18.81
CA ALA A 110 0.94 -2.76 -17.73
C ALA A 110 -0.20 -3.54 -17.07
N LEU A 111 -1.39 -2.93 -16.97
CA LEU A 111 -2.58 -3.53 -16.39
C LEU A 111 -3.46 -4.22 -17.43
N ASN A 112 -3.07 -4.24 -18.71
CA ASN A 112 -3.91 -4.76 -19.81
C ASN A 112 -5.33 -4.17 -19.81
N ASN A 113 -5.49 -2.91 -19.40
CA ASN A 113 -6.75 -2.21 -19.33
C ASN A 113 -6.61 -0.87 -20.06
N THR A 114 -7.26 -0.76 -21.22
CA THR A 114 -7.23 0.44 -22.08
C THR A 114 -8.40 1.37 -21.85
N ASP A 115 -9.37 0.96 -21.03
CA ASP A 115 -10.54 1.75 -20.69
C ASP A 115 -10.33 2.38 -19.30
N ASP A 116 -11.13 3.37 -18.91
CA ASP A 116 -11.06 4.07 -17.61
C ASP A 116 -9.95 5.12 -17.37
N HIS A 117 -9.24 5.59 -18.42
CA HIS A 117 -8.22 6.65 -18.29
C HIS A 117 -7.15 6.34 -17.21
N LEU A 118 -6.71 5.09 -17.14
CA LEU A 118 -5.78 4.63 -16.10
C LEU A 118 -4.44 5.36 -16.09
N GLU A 119 -4.06 6.04 -17.18
CA GLU A 119 -2.92 6.95 -17.18
C GLU A 119 -3.06 8.07 -16.12
N SER A 120 -4.29 8.41 -15.74
CA SER A 120 -4.59 9.39 -14.70
C SER A 120 -4.59 8.79 -13.29
N ALA A 121 -4.36 7.49 -13.11
CA ALA A 121 -4.37 6.81 -11.80
C ALA A 121 -3.13 7.11 -10.95
N GLY A 122 -2.04 7.63 -11.54
CA GLY A 122 -0.81 7.96 -10.82
C GLY A 122 -0.98 9.07 -9.77
N PHE A 123 -0.16 9.01 -8.73
CA PHE A 123 -0.11 10.01 -7.67
C PHE A 123 1.31 10.22 -7.13
N SER A 124 1.53 11.38 -6.53
CA SER A 124 2.68 11.69 -5.67
C SER A 124 2.23 12.42 -4.41
N SER A 125 2.80 12.07 -3.27
CA SER A 125 2.48 12.65 -1.97
C SER A 125 3.77 12.92 -1.19
N LEU A 126 3.87 14.11 -0.59
CA LEU A 126 5.00 14.51 0.23
C LEU A 126 4.49 14.87 1.63
N ILE A 127 4.51 13.90 2.53
CA ILE A 127 3.84 13.97 3.83
C ILE A 127 4.80 14.55 4.87
N ASP A 128 4.44 15.69 5.46
CA ASP A 128 5.13 16.22 6.63
C ASP A 128 4.70 15.47 7.89
N MET A 129 5.65 14.76 8.50
CA MET A 129 5.40 13.91 9.66
C MET A 129 5.46 14.67 10.99
N THR A 130 5.74 15.98 11.00
CA THR A 130 5.92 16.77 12.22
C THR A 130 4.73 16.67 13.18
N ASN A 131 3.50 16.70 12.64
CA ASN A 131 2.26 16.63 13.42
C ASN A 131 1.69 15.21 13.56
N VAL A 132 2.37 14.21 13.03
CA VAL A 132 2.01 12.80 13.19
C VAL A 132 2.64 12.30 14.49
N LYS A 133 1.84 11.68 15.36
CA LYS A 133 2.33 11.15 16.63
C LYS A 133 3.30 9.98 16.37
N SER A 134 4.17 9.71 17.33
CA SER A 134 4.97 8.48 17.30
C SER A 134 4.04 7.26 17.31
N GLY A 135 4.38 6.24 16.52
CA GLY A 135 3.53 5.08 16.31
C GLY A 135 3.90 4.28 15.07
N SER A 136 3.15 3.20 14.84
CA SER A 136 3.25 2.34 13.66
C SER A 136 1.97 2.50 12.84
N TYR A 137 2.13 2.86 11.57
CA TYR A 137 1.02 3.20 10.69
C TYR A 137 1.10 2.37 9.41
N ARG A 138 0.00 1.72 9.03
CA ARG A 138 -0.14 1.17 7.69
C ARG A 138 -0.49 2.28 6.73
N ILE A 139 0.15 2.31 5.56
CA ILE A 139 -0.25 3.21 4.48
C ILE A 139 -1.53 2.68 3.86
N GLY A 140 -2.56 3.51 3.75
CA GLY A 140 -3.79 3.23 3.05
C GLY A 140 -4.02 4.16 1.88
N TYR A 141 -4.86 3.72 0.95
CA TYR A 141 -5.34 4.49 -0.19
C TYR A 141 -6.82 4.78 0.06
N PHE A 142 -7.15 6.06 0.17
CA PHE A 142 -8.53 6.52 0.27
C PHE A 142 -8.89 7.23 -1.02
N ILE A 143 -9.94 6.78 -1.70
CA ILE A 143 -10.38 7.33 -2.97
C ILE A 143 -11.83 7.76 -2.90
N GLU A 144 -12.10 8.97 -3.40
CA GLU A 144 -13.45 9.49 -3.58
C GLU A 144 -13.75 9.66 -5.07
N ASN A 145 -14.91 9.16 -5.49
CA ASN A 145 -15.44 9.38 -6.83
C ASN A 145 -16.95 9.63 -6.76
N LYS A 146 -17.38 10.86 -7.00
CA LYS A 146 -18.79 11.30 -6.87
C LYS A 146 -19.37 10.89 -5.51
N ASN A 147 -20.22 9.85 -5.46
CA ASN A 147 -20.87 9.36 -4.25
C ASN A 147 -20.20 8.11 -3.65
N GLN A 148 -19.13 7.60 -4.27
CA GLN A 148 -18.41 6.43 -3.79
C GLN A 148 -17.15 6.84 -3.05
N ARG A 149 -16.92 6.19 -1.91
CA ARG A 149 -15.78 6.40 -1.01
C ARG A 149 -15.25 5.04 -0.62
N GLU A 150 -14.01 4.75 -0.99
CA GLU A 150 -13.38 3.46 -0.78
C GLU A 150 -12.06 3.62 -0.03
N LEU A 151 -11.73 2.65 0.83
CA LEU A 151 -10.47 2.59 1.57
C LEU A 151 -9.90 1.19 1.45
N THR A 152 -8.62 1.11 1.07
CA THR A 152 -7.84 -0.11 1.21
C THR A 152 -6.50 0.19 1.89
N LEU A 153 -5.91 -0.81 2.55
CA LEU A 153 -4.61 -0.68 3.22
C LEU A 153 -3.55 -1.42 2.41
N SER A 154 -2.42 -0.76 2.21
CA SER A 154 -1.20 -1.41 1.74
C SER A 154 -0.56 -2.24 2.86
N ASN A 155 0.45 -2.98 2.48
CA ASN A 155 1.37 -3.67 3.36
C ASN A 155 2.51 -2.79 3.88
N ILE A 156 2.64 -1.54 3.44
CA ILE A 156 3.76 -0.70 3.87
C ILE A 156 3.44 -0.13 5.25
N ILE A 157 4.33 -0.36 6.19
CA ILE A 157 4.30 0.17 7.54
C ILE A 157 5.30 1.30 7.65
N VAL A 158 4.82 2.45 8.09
CA VAL A 158 5.63 3.59 8.52
C VAL A 158 5.74 3.55 10.04
N ASN A 159 6.95 3.43 10.56
CA ASN A 159 7.20 3.60 11.98
C ASN A 159 7.79 4.98 12.21
N LYS A 160 7.21 5.71 13.16
CA LYS A 160 7.73 7.00 13.63
C LYS A 160 8.06 6.89 15.11
N ILE A 161 9.32 7.17 15.44
CA ILE A 161 9.81 7.29 16.82
C ILE A 161 10.42 8.68 16.92
N ASP A 162 9.73 9.58 17.62
CA ASP A 162 10.07 11.00 17.70
C ASP A 162 10.19 11.62 16.31
N ASN A 163 11.40 11.94 15.87
CA ASN A 163 11.68 12.49 14.54
C ASN A 163 12.19 11.46 13.54
N GLU A 164 12.53 10.24 13.98
CA GLU A 164 13.03 9.19 13.11
C GLU A 164 11.87 8.47 12.43
N ILE A 165 11.99 8.29 11.11
CA ILE A 165 11.00 7.61 10.29
C ILE A 165 11.66 6.42 9.59
N THR A 166 11.01 5.26 9.68
CA THR A 166 11.44 4.07 8.93
C THR A 166 10.27 3.42 8.20
N PHE A 167 10.55 2.86 7.04
CA PHE A 167 9.62 2.01 6.30
C PHE A 167 9.95 0.54 6.60
N LYS A 168 8.90 -0.24 6.81
CA LYS A 168 8.97 -1.70 6.84
C LYS A 168 7.84 -2.24 5.98
N GLU A 169 8.13 -3.25 5.18
CA GLU A 169 7.04 -4.03 4.59
C GLU A 169 6.43 -4.92 5.69
N SER A 170 5.11 -4.97 5.75
CA SER A 170 4.39 -5.86 6.64
C SER A 170 4.64 -7.28 6.19
N MET A 171 5.19 -8.08 7.09
CA MET A 171 5.20 -9.53 6.94
C MET A 171 3.76 -10.06 7.01
N ASN A 172 3.52 -11.13 6.28
CA ASN A 172 2.27 -11.86 6.33
C ASN A 172 2.14 -12.56 7.69
N LYS A 173 0.92 -12.56 8.23
CA LYS A 173 0.66 -13.08 9.57
C LYS A 173 0.28 -14.54 9.48
N GLN A 174 0.83 -15.33 10.40
CA GLN A 174 0.38 -16.69 10.59
C GLN A 174 -1.08 -16.68 11.06
N GLN A 175 -1.90 -17.52 10.44
CA GLN A 175 -3.29 -17.76 10.81
C GLN A 175 -3.38 -18.97 11.74
N SER A 176 -4.25 -18.88 12.75
CA SER A 176 -4.57 -20.01 13.63
C SER A 176 -5.63 -20.96 13.05
N THR A 177 -6.12 -20.69 11.84
CA THR A 177 -7.23 -21.41 11.20
C THR A 177 -6.77 -22.78 10.73
N LYS A 178 -7.63 -23.81 10.86
CA LYS A 178 -7.37 -25.12 10.25
C LYS A 178 -7.73 -25.09 8.76
N ILE A 179 -6.97 -25.81 7.93
CA ILE A 179 -7.33 -26.04 6.53
C ILE A 179 -8.58 -26.93 6.51
N GLU A 180 -9.66 -26.39 5.96
CA GLU A 180 -10.88 -27.15 5.71
C GLU A 180 -10.72 -27.98 4.43
N LYS A 181 -11.43 -29.10 4.34
CA LYS A 181 -11.37 -30.00 3.19
C LYS A 181 -11.72 -29.24 1.90
N ALA A 182 -10.85 -29.32 0.91
CA ALA A 182 -11.09 -28.77 -0.42
C ALA A 182 -12.29 -29.46 -1.08
N ASN A 183 -13.13 -28.67 -1.75
CA ASN A 183 -14.32 -29.11 -2.46
C ASN A 183 -14.35 -28.63 -3.92
N GLU A 184 -13.37 -27.83 -4.34
CA GLU A 184 -13.23 -27.34 -5.71
C GLU A 184 -11.87 -27.69 -6.31
N ASN A 185 -11.83 -27.75 -7.65
CA ASN A 185 -10.59 -27.78 -8.40
C ASN A 185 -9.94 -26.40 -8.41
N ILE A 186 -8.61 -26.39 -8.32
CA ILE A 186 -7.80 -25.18 -8.27
C ILE A 186 -6.78 -25.20 -9.41
N LYS A 187 -6.64 -24.08 -10.10
CA LYS A 187 -5.48 -23.80 -10.94
C LYS A 187 -4.65 -22.71 -10.28
N ALA A 188 -3.35 -22.95 -10.18
CA ALA A 188 -2.44 -22.01 -9.54
C ALA A 188 -1.03 -22.16 -10.11
N SER A 189 -0.25 -21.10 -9.97
CA SER A 189 1.16 -21.08 -10.33
C SER A 189 1.93 -20.22 -9.33
N ILE A 190 3.13 -20.69 -8.96
CA ILE A 190 4.14 -19.87 -8.30
C ILE A 190 5.05 -19.33 -9.40
N GLU A 191 5.20 -18.02 -9.48
CA GLU A 191 5.94 -17.35 -10.55
C GLU A 191 7.31 -16.86 -10.07
N GLU A 192 7.42 -16.51 -8.78
CA GLU A 192 8.64 -15.99 -8.20
C GLU A 192 8.79 -16.50 -6.76
N ILE A 193 9.99 -16.99 -6.43
CA ILE A 193 10.45 -17.20 -5.06
C ILE A 193 11.79 -16.49 -4.94
N SER A 194 11.90 -15.54 -4.03
CA SER A 194 13.13 -14.79 -3.77
C SER A 194 13.42 -14.73 -2.28
N ASN A 195 14.71 -14.62 -1.94
CA ASN A 195 15.17 -14.44 -0.57
C ASN A 195 16.20 -13.31 -0.56
N GLU A 196 15.77 -12.14 -0.11
CA GLU A 196 16.59 -10.92 -0.10
C GLU A 196 16.53 -10.30 1.28
N ASN A 197 17.70 -9.95 1.83
CA ASN A 197 17.82 -9.30 3.15
C ASN A 197 17.10 -10.05 4.29
N GLY A 198 17.09 -11.38 4.25
CA GLY A 198 16.43 -12.23 5.25
C GLY A 198 14.91 -12.30 5.10
N VAL A 199 14.34 -11.79 4.01
CA VAL A 199 12.89 -11.87 3.72
C VAL A 199 12.68 -12.84 2.57
N ILE A 200 11.85 -13.86 2.82
CA ILE A 200 11.37 -14.78 1.79
C ILE A 200 10.12 -14.16 1.17
N LYS A 201 10.11 -14.05 -0.15
CA LYS A 201 9.01 -13.52 -0.94
C LYS A 201 8.55 -14.55 -1.95
N ILE A 202 7.24 -14.76 -2.02
CA ILE A 202 6.59 -15.64 -3.00
C ILE A 202 5.54 -14.82 -3.75
N LYS A 203 5.56 -14.89 -5.08
CA LYS A 203 4.49 -14.33 -5.92
C LYS A 203 3.88 -15.41 -6.80
N GLY A 204 2.61 -15.25 -7.10
CA GLY A 204 1.94 -16.12 -8.05
C GLY A 204 0.48 -15.74 -8.22
N TRP A 205 -0.28 -16.70 -8.72
CA TRP A 205 -1.73 -16.60 -8.84
C TRP A 205 -2.39 -17.94 -8.56
N GLY A 206 -3.67 -17.90 -8.19
CA GLY A 206 -4.51 -19.07 -8.03
C GLY A 206 -5.99 -18.74 -8.05
N TYR A 207 -6.81 -19.65 -8.59
CA TYR A 207 -8.26 -19.50 -8.61
C TYR A 207 -8.97 -20.86 -8.59
N LEU A 208 -10.24 -20.85 -8.18
CA LEU A 208 -11.13 -22.01 -8.20
C LEU A 208 -11.79 -22.12 -9.57
N GLU A 209 -11.73 -23.30 -10.20
CA GLU A 209 -12.24 -23.48 -11.56
C GLU A 209 -13.73 -23.18 -11.67
N GLY A 210 -14.11 -22.34 -12.63
CA GLY A 210 -15.52 -21.97 -12.88
C GLY A 210 -16.10 -20.94 -11.91
N ILE A 211 -15.33 -20.48 -10.92
CA ILE A 211 -15.77 -19.49 -9.93
C ILE A 211 -15.00 -18.19 -10.16
N SER A 212 -15.71 -17.05 -10.10
CA SER A 212 -15.07 -15.74 -10.13
C SER A 212 -14.09 -15.60 -8.97
N SER A 213 -12.92 -15.02 -9.24
CA SER A 213 -11.93 -14.72 -8.20
C SER A 213 -12.33 -13.57 -7.27
N GLN A 214 -13.42 -12.86 -7.57
CA GLN A 214 -13.93 -11.81 -6.71
C GLN A 214 -14.23 -12.37 -5.32
N GLY A 215 -13.64 -11.78 -4.29
CA GLY A 215 -13.78 -12.25 -2.90
C GLY A 215 -12.89 -13.43 -2.52
N ASN A 216 -11.92 -13.80 -3.37
CA ASN A 216 -10.92 -14.79 -3.00
C ASN A 216 -10.11 -14.34 -1.77
N GLU A 217 -10.03 -15.23 -0.79
CA GLU A 217 -9.04 -15.19 0.29
C GLU A 217 -7.96 -16.22 -0.03
N ILE A 218 -6.78 -15.76 -0.44
CA ILE A 218 -5.65 -16.61 -0.78
C ILE A 218 -4.70 -16.67 0.42
N SER A 219 -4.29 -17.89 0.79
CA SER A 219 -3.33 -18.16 1.86
C SER A 219 -2.20 -19.05 1.36
N ILE A 220 -0.98 -18.81 1.85
CA ILE A 220 0.15 -19.71 1.65
C ILE A 220 0.20 -20.72 2.78
N VAL A 221 0.30 -21.99 2.41
CA VAL A 221 0.44 -23.11 3.34
C VAL A 221 1.86 -23.64 3.24
N LEU A 222 2.59 -23.63 4.34
CA LEU A 222 3.93 -24.21 4.44
C LEU A 222 3.84 -25.54 5.17
N LYS A 223 4.05 -26.64 4.45
CA LYS A 223 4.02 -28.00 5.01
C LYS A 223 5.43 -28.50 5.26
N GLY A 224 5.82 -28.53 6.54
CA GLY A 224 7.02 -29.20 7.00
C GLY A 224 6.74 -30.65 7.40
N ASN A 225 7.76 -31.33 7.93
CA ASN A 225 7.63 -32.72 8.37
C ASN A 225 6.67 -32.89 9.55
N ASN A 226 6.68 -31.95 10.50
CA ASN A 226 5.97 -32.05 11.78
C ASN A 226 4.95 -30.92 12.00
N GLU A 227 4.87 -29.95 11.09
CA GLU A 227 3.96 -28.82 11.24
C GLU A 227 3.46 -28.32 9.88
N THR A 228 2.26 -27.74 9.90
CA THR A 228 1.67 -27.02 8.77
C THR A 228 1.39 -25.60 9.24
N LEU A 229 2.03 -24.63 8.61
CA LEU A 229 1.86 -23.22 8.91
C LEU A 229 1.01 -22.59 7.79
N ILE A 230 0.11 -21.69 8.15
CA ILE A 230 -0.79 -21.04 7.20
C ILE A 230 -0.62 -19.55 7.37
N TYR A 231 -0.42 -18.83 6.28
CA TYR A 231 -0.22 -17.40 6.28
C TYR A 231 -1.20 -16.75 5.33
N ASP A 232 -1.68 -15.56 5.72
CA ASP A 232 -2.38 -14.71 4.77
C ASP A 232 -1.47 -14.31 3.60
N THR A 233 -2.08 -13.83 2.52
CA THR A 233 -1.36 -13.21 1.41
C THR A 233 -1.93 -11.84 1.11
N GLN A 234 -1.18 -11.05 0.36
CA GLN A 234 -1.66 -9.80 -0.23
C GLN A 234 -2.24 -10.10 -1.59
N SER A 235 -3.50 -9.73 -1.83
CA SER A 235 -4.10 -9.83 -3.15
C SER A 235 -3.36 -8.94 -4.15
N GLN A 236 -3.14 -9.47 -5.34
CA GLN A 236 -2.58 -8.76 -6.48
C GLN A 236 -3.51 -8.95 -7.67
N ILE A 237 -3.80 -7.85 -8.35
CA ILE A 237 -4.70 -7.87 -9.50
C ILE A 237 -3.96 -8.35 -10.74
N ARG A 238 -4.58 -9.25 -11.49
CA ARG A 238 -3.99 -10.02 -12.60
C ARG A 238 -4.97 -10.15 -13.77
N HIS A 239 -5.23 -9.03 -14.44
CA HIS A 239 -6.03 -8.99 -15.68
C HIS A 239 -5.49 -9.92 -16.78
N ASP A 240 -4.17 -10.14 -16.79
CA ASP A 240 -3.51 -11.08 -17.68
C ASP A 240 -3.96 -12.53 -17.46
N VAL A 241 -4.30 -12.93 -16.22
CA VAL A 241 -4.78 -14.28 -15.91
C VAL A 241 -6.19 -14.50 -16.49
N THR A 242 -7.10 -13.55 -16.28
CA THR A 242 -8.45 -13.58 -16.89
C THR A 242 -8.36 -13.69 -18.41
N LYS A 243 -7.53 -12.85 -19.03
CA LYS A 243 -7.31 -12.85 -20.48
C LYS A 243 -6.72 -14.16 -20.97
N TYR A 244 -5.70 -14.70 -20.28
CA TYR A 244 -5.06 -15.97 -20.64
C TYR A 244 -6.05 -17.14 -20.66
N PHE A 245 -6.99 -17.17 -19.71
CA PHE A 245 -8.04 -18.20 -19.64
C PHE A 245 -9.32 -17.86 -20.42
N GLY A 246 -9.25 -16.87 -21.32
CA GLY A 246 -10.29 -16.57 -22.31
C GLY A 246 -11.45 -15.71 -21.80
N GLY A 247 -11.33 -15.08 -20.62
CA GLY A 247 -12.22 -14.02 -20.14
C GLY A 247 -13.67 -14.42 -19.83
N LYS A 248 -14.01 -15.71 -19.83
CA LYS A 248 -15.37 -16.19 -19.55
C LYS A 248 -15.77 -16.03 -18.07
N VAL A 249 -14.79 -16.04 -17.18
CA VAL A 249 -14.93 -15.90 -15.74
C VAL A 249 -13.92 -14.84 -15.32
N ASP A 250 -14.32 -13.93 -14.43
CA ASP A 250 -13.44 -12.91 -13.88
C ASP A 250 -12.43 -13.54 -12.90
N LEU A 251 -11.15 -13.55 -13.29
CA LEU A 251 -10.02 -14.08 -12.54
C LEU A 251 -9.05 -12.96 -12.11
N ASP A 252 -9.48 -11.70 -12.13
CA ASP A 252 -8.59 -10.55 -11.91
C ASP A 252 -8.04 -10.52 -10.48
N HIS A 253 -8.76 -11.07 -9.51
CA HIS A 253 -8.38 -11.11 -8.09
C HIS A 253 -7.68 -12.43 -7.72
N SER A 254 -7.04 -13.09 -8.68
CA SER A 254 -6.35 -14.37 -8.49
C SER A 254 -4.89 -14.24 -8.06
N GLY A 255 -4.26 -13.08 -8.22
CA GLY A 255 -2.86 -12.89 -7.88
C GLY A 255 -2.62 -12.74 -6.39
N PHE A 256 -1.40 -13.11 -5.95
CA PHE A 256 -1.00 -12.93 -4.57
C PHE A 256 0.49 -12.63 -4.42
N VAL A 257 0.82 -11.96 -3.31
CA VAL A 257 2.18 -11.78 -2.80
C VAL A 257 2.23 -12.22 -1.33
N PHE A 258 3.21 -13.06 -1.03
CA PHE A 258 3.52 -13.52 0.33
C PHE A 258 4.93 -13.08 0.70
N LYS A 259 5.10 -12.57 1.92
CA LYS A 259 6.39 -12.14 2.50
C LYS A 259 6.47 -12.58 3.94
N ILE A 260 7.62 -13.14 4.32
CA ILE A 260 7.87 -13.59 5.69
C ILE A 260 9.35 -13.42 6.01
N SER A 261 9.65 -13.05 7.26
CA SER A 261 11.03 -13.07 7.74
C SER A 261 11.51 -14.51 7.81
N ARG A 262 12.73 -14.77 7.36
CA ARG A 262 13.37 -16.08 7.53
C ARG A 262 13.46 -16.48 9.01
N ASP A 263 13.63 -15.50 9.89
CA ASP A 263 13.71 -15.71 11.34
C ASP A 263 12.36 -16.11 11.97
N ASP A 264 11.24 -15.84 11.28
CA ASP A 264 9.88 -16.19 11.75
C ASP A 264 9.49 -17.64 11.38
N ILE A 265 10.29 -18.34 10.58
CA ILE A 265 10.08 -19.74 10.23
C ILE A 265 11.16 -20.57 10.91
N LYS A 266 10.75 -21.68 11.54
CA LYS A 266 11.72 -22.64 12.08
C LYS A 266 12.57 -23.22 10.95
N LYS A 267 13.78 -23.65 11.29
CA LYS A 267 14.65 -24.36 10.35
C LYS A 267 13.99 -25.66 9.89
N GLY A 268 14.01 -25.89 8.58
CA GLY A 268 13.45 -27.07 7.94
C GLY A 268 13.08 -26.79 6.49
N ASN A 269 12.76 -27.86 5.76
CA ASN A 269 12.24 -27.79 4.40
C ASN A 269 10.70 -27.80 4.43
N TYR A 270 10.08 -26.80 3.79
CA TYR A 270 8.63 -26.64 3.73
C TYR A 270 8.16 -26.67 2.28
N GLN A 271 7.28 -27.62 1.96
CA GLN A 271 6.57 -27.62 0.69
C GLN A 271 5.54 -26.50 0.69
N ILE A 272 5.44 -25.77 -0.43
CA ILE A 272 4.52 -24.64 -0.56
C ILE A 272 3.18 -25.13 -1.11
N GLY A 273 2.10 -24.72 -0.45
CA GLY A 273 0.73 -24.89 -0.90
C GLY A 273 0.02 -23.54 -1.04
N ILE A 274 -0.96 -23.49 -1.94
CA ILE A 274 -1.84 -22.34 -2.16
C ILE A 274 -3.24 -22.78 -1.77
N TYR A 275 -3.79 -22.14 -0.75
CA TYR A 275 -5.13 -22.39 -0.26
C TYR A 275 -6.03 -21.21 -0.59
N ILE A 276 -7.20 -21.47 -1.17
CA ILE A 276 -8.14 -20.44 -1.60
C ILE A 276 -9.49 -20.71 -0.97
N LYS A 277 -10.08 -19.68 -0.37
CA LYS A 277 -11.47 -19.64 0.06
C LYS A 277 -12.22 -18.58 -0.75
N ASN A 278 -13.41 -18.94 -1.24
CA ASN A 278 -14.36 -18.00 -1.82
C ASN A 278 -15.77 -18.40 -1.37
N GLY A 279 -16.30 -17.70 -0.37
CA GLY A 279 -17.53 -18.10 0.31
C GLY A 279 -17.44 -19.52 0.90
N GLN A 280 -18.23 -20.45 0.35
CA GLN A 280 -18.25 -21.87 0.77
C GLN A 280 -17.31 -22.77 -0.05
N SER A 281 -16.75 -22.24 -1.14
CA SER A 281 -15.89 -22.96 -2.06
C SER A 281 -14.43 -22.84 -1.63
N ARG A 282 -13.70 -23.95 -1.73
CA ARG A 282 -12.35 -24.11 -1.15
C ARG A 282 -11.49 -25.00 -2.03
N GLY A 283 -10.27 -24.56 -2.28
CA GLY A 283 -9.26 -25.30 -3.05
C GLY A 283 -7.93 -25.31 -2.32
N LEU A 284 -7.20 -26.43 -2.44
CA LEU A 284 -5.82 -26.53 -1.96
C LEU A 284 -4.96 -27.11 -3.09
N TYR A 285 -3.97 -26.34 -3.51
CA TYR A 285 -2.96 -26.75 -4.48
C TYR A 285 -1.62 -26.93 -3.76
N TRP A 286 -0.92 -28.03 -4.02
CA TRP A 286 0.47 -28.21 -3.59
C TRP A 286 1.39 -28.00 -4.78
N SER A 287 2.31 -27.04 -4.64
CA SER A 287 3.32 -26.83 -5.67
C SER A 287 4.44 -27.88 -5.55
N LYS A 288 5.29 -27.91 -6.57
CA LYS A 288 6.55 -28.67 -6.55
C LYS A 288 7.68 -27.90 -5.85
N GLU A 289 7.44 -26.64 -5.52
CA GLU A 289 8.43 -25.74 -4.93
C GLU A 289 8.46 -25.87 -3.41
N SER A 290 9.61 -25.53 -2.83
CA SER A 290 9.83 -25.53 -1.39
C SER A 290 10.68 -24.35 -0.96
N ILE A 291 10.49 -23.90 0.29
CA ILE A 291 11.38 -22.96 0.96
C ILE A 291 11.95 -23.60 2.22
N GLY A 292 13.12 -23.14 2.67
CA GLY A 292 13.76 -23.72 3.85
C GLY A 292 15.28 -23.80 3.79
N GLU A 293 15.85 -24.48 4.80
CA GLU A 293 17.24 -24.96 4.82
C GLU A 293 17.37 -26.36 4.25
#